data_AF-A0AAV8X8N3-F1
#
_entry.id   AF-A0AAV8X8N3-F1
#
_cell.length_a   1.000
_cell.length_b   1.000
_cell.length_c   1.000
_cell.angle_alpha   90.00
_cell.angle_beta   90.00
_cell.angle_gamma   90.00
#
_symmetry.space_group_name_H-M   'P 1'
#
loop_
_entity.id
_entity.type
_entity.pdbx_description
1 polymer ?
#
loop_
_entity_poly.entity_id
_entity_poly.type
_entity_poly.pdbx_seq_one_letter_code
_entity_poly.pdbx_strand_id
1 'polypeptide(L)'
;MAEEDRRTIIENVNIIYHGAASVRFDDFLKDAVLLNTRGTREITNLALEVKNLVAFMHISTTYCNTDKKVIEEQLYPPHADWREVIAVAEQLDQHTYDIFTTKYIDPFLNTYTFSKALAEHVVNDLCKGQVPAVIFRPSVVVPAYFNDPAIGWTDNFNGPLGLLCAGGKGLLRVCYGDPESSQDYIPVDVVIRMLIVATKREL
;
A
#
# COMPACT_ATOMS: atom_id res chain seq x y z
N MET A 1 18.44 9.95 5.45
CA MET A 1 19.13 8.74 5.93
C MET A 1 20.61 9.09 6.03
N ALA A 2 21.30 8.72 7.11
CA ALA A 2 22.74 8.95 7.20
C ALA A 2 23.47 8.05 6.18
N GLU A 3 24.62 8.49 5.66
CA GLU A 3 25.38 7.73 4.67
C GLU A 3 25.81 6.34 5.18
N GLU A 4 26.07 6.23 6.48
CA GLU A 4 26.45 4.96 7.11
C GLU A 4 25.28 3.95 7.14
N ASP A 5 24.06 4.40 7.47
CA ASP A 5 22.85 3.57 7.42
C ASP A 5 22.60 3.08 6.00
N ARG A 6 22.74 3.99 5.03
CA ARG A 6 22.56 3.69 3.61
C ARG A 6 23.53 2.63 3.12
N ARG A 7 24.82 2.78 3.45
CA ARG A 7 25.86 1.78 3.14
C ARG A 7 25.53 0.43 3.77
N THR A 8 25.13 0.44 5.04
CA THR A 8 24.75 -0.78 5.76
C THR A 8 23.62 -1.53 5.05
N ILE A 9 22.60 -0.81 4.57
CA ILE A 9 21.50 -1.41 3.80
C ILE A 9 22.01 -2.01 2.48
N ILE A 10 22.77 -1.23 1.70
CA ILE A 10 23.28 -1.66 0.39
C ILE A 10 24.14 -2.91 0.47
N GLU A 11 24.91 -3.05 1.54
CA GLU A 11 25.86 -4.15 1.70
C GLU A 11 25.23 -5.39 2.33
N ASN A 12 24.29 -5.22 3.27
CA ASN A 12 23.88 -6.30 4.17
C ASN A 12 22.40 -6.70 4.07
N VAL A 13 21.55 -5.96 3.34
CA VAL A 13 20.14 -6.33 3.19
C VAL A 13 19.95 -7.29 2.02
N ASN A 14 19.15 -8.33 2.24
CA ASN A 14 18.78 -9.30 1.21
C ASN A 14 17.29 -9.23 0.85
N ILE A 15 16.43 -8.80 1.77
CA ILE A 15 14.99 -8.73 1.55
C ILE A 15 14.49 -7.37 2.02
N ILE A 16 13.73 -6.69 1.19
CA ILE A 16 13.07 -5.43 1.54
C ILE A 16 11.57 -5.65 1.50
N TYR A 17 10.91 -5.36 2.62
CA TYR A 17 9.46 -5.24 2.72
C TYR A 17 9.08 -3.77 2.74
N HIS A 18 8.58 -3.27 1.62
CA HIS A 18 8.08 -1.90 1.52
C HIS A 18 6.56 -1.88 1.78
N GLY A 19 6.22 -1.76 3.07
CA GLY A 19 4.84 -1.65 3.55
C GLY A 19 4.44 -0.28 4.11
N ALA A 20 5.39 0.65 4.22
CA ALA A 20 5.11 1.97 4.75
C ALA A 20 4.24 2.78 3.77
N ALA A 21 3.08 3.24 4.23
CA ALA A 21 2.14 4.05 3.47
C ALA A 21 1.26 4.87 4.41
N SER A 22 0.74 6.00 3.93
CA SER A 22 -0.49 6.56 4.50
C SER A 22 -1.67 5.76 3.99
N VAL A 23 -2.51 5.29 4.91
CA VAL A 23 -3.73 4.51 4.64
C VAL A 23 -5.00 5.33 4.89
N ARG A 24 -4.88 6.66 5.01
CA ARG A 24 -6.01 7.57 5.20
C ARG A 24 -6.71 7.81 3.86
N PHE A 25 -8.04 7.73 3.86
CA PHE A 25 -8.85 7.90 2.65
C PHE A 25 -9.23 9.36 2.40
N ASP A 26 -9.00 10.23 3.38
CA ASP A 26 -9.29 11.66 3.39
C ASP A 26 -8.02 12.51 3.34
N ASP A 27 -6.87 11.90 3.03
CA ASP A 27 -5.64 12.65 2.77
C ASP A 27 -5.78 13.53 1.54
N PHE A 28 -5.17 14.71 1.62
CA PHE A 28 -4.88 15.51 0.46
C PHE A 28 -4.12 14.67 -0.57
N LEU A 29 -4.50 14.77 -1.84
CA LEU A 29 -3.89 13.96 -2.89
C LEU A 29 -2.38 14.18 -2.97
N LYS A 30 -1.92 15.42 -2.74
CA LYS A 30 -0.50 15.75 -2.69
C LYS A 30 0.25 14.92 -1.66
N ASP A 31 -0.26 14.83 -0.44
CA ASP A 31 0.35 14.04 0.64
C ASP A 31 0.32 12.54 0.32
N ALA A 32 -0.80 12.04 -0.19
CA ALA A 32 -0.93 10.65 -0.60
C ALA A 32 0.10 10.28 -1.69
N VAL A 33 0.27 11.13 -2.71
CA VAL A 33 1.27 10.93 -3.78
C VAL A 33 2.68 10.98 -3.23
N LEU A 34 3.02 11.96 -2.39
CA LEU A 34 4.37 12.10 -1.86
C LEU A 34 4.76 10.95 -0.91
N LEU A 35 3.82 10.50 -0.07
CA LEU A 35 4.07 9.40 0.86
C LEU A 35 4.05 8.04 0.17
N ASN A 36 3.02 7.76 -0.62
CA ASN A 36 2.79 6.41 -1.14
C ASN A 36 3.46 6.17 -2.50
N THR A 37 3.45 7.15 -3.41
CA THR A 37 4.01 6.99 -4.76
C THR A 37 5.48 7.39 -4.79
N ARG A 38 5.81 8.62 -4.39
CA ARG A 38 7.20 9.09 -4.35
C ARG A 38 8.02 8.33 -3.31
N GLY A 39 7.48 8.06 -2.13
CA GLY A 39 8.15 7.20 -1.14
C GLY A 39 8.50 5.82 -1.71
N THR A 40 7.61 5.22 -2.50
CA THR A 40 7.89 3.96 -3.22
C THR A 40 9.02 4.12 -4.23
N ARG A 41 9.09 5.24 -4.97
CA ARG A 41 10.21 5.53 -5.88
C ARG A 41 11.55 5.56 -5.13
N GLU A 42 11.62 6.26 -4.01
CA GLU A 42 12.87 6.38 -3.24
C GLU A 42 13.36 5.02 -2.72
N ILE A 43 12.45 4.22 -2.16
CA ILE A 43 12.79 2.88 -1.66
C ILE A 43 13.13 1.92 -2.81
N THR A 44 12.46 2.04 -3.96
CA THR A 44 12.77 1.25 -5.14
C THR A 44 14.16 1.59 -5.68
N ASN A 45 14.52 2.87 -5.76
CA ASN A 45 15.86 3.29 -6.14
C ASN A 45 16.93 2.75 -5.19
N LEU A 46 16.68 2.80 -3.87
CA LEU A 46 17.57 2.18 -2.89
C LEU A 46 17.72 0.67 -3.12
N ALA A 47 16.61 -0.03 -3.39
CA ALA A 47 16.62 -1.47 -3.65
C ALA A 47 17.46 -1.83 -4.87
N LEU A 48 17.46 -1.01 -5.93
CA LEU A 48 18.29 -1.22 -7.12
C LEU A 48 19.80 -1.15 -6.84
N GLU A 49 20.21 -0.52 -5.74
CA GLU A 49 21.61 -0.42 -5.34
C GLU A 49 22.06 -1.54 -4.40
N VAL A 50 21.13 -2.31 -3.84
CA VAL A 50 21.44 -3.38 -2.88
C VAL A 50 22.13 -4.55 -3.59
N LYS A 51 23.34 -4.90 -3.12
CA LYS A 51 24.23 -5.84 -3.80
C LYS A 51 23.68 -7.27 -3.87
N ASN A 52 23.00 -7.71 -2.83
CA ASN A 52 22.58 -9.11 -2.65
C ASN A 52 21.05 -9.22 -2.47
N LEU A 53 20.29 -8.42 -3.22
CA LEU A 53 18.83 -8.39 -3.08
C LEU A 53 18.18 -9.67 -3.64
N VAL A 54 17.58 -10.43 -2.75
CA VAL A 54 16.88 -11.70 -3.01
C VAL A 54 15.39 -11.46 -3.33
N ALA A 55 14.77 -10.47 -2.67
CA ALA A 55 13.37 -10.11 -2.92
C ALA A 55 13.07 -8.65 -2.54
N PHE A 56 12.31 -7.97 -3.40
CA PHE A 56 11.69 -6.67 -3.11
C PHE A 56 10.18 -6.82 -3.05
N MET A 57 9.60 -6.76 -1.85
CA MET A 57 8.17 -6.93 -1.62
C MET A 57 7.50 -5.56 -1.46
N HIS A 58 6.71 -5.15 -2.45
CA HIS A 58 5.84 -3.98 -2.33
C HIS A 58 4.44 -4.39 -1.86
N ILE A 59 4.02 -3.88 -0.70
CA ILE A 59 2.68 -4.14 -0.17
C ILE A 59 1.74 -3.08 -0.74
N SER A 60 0.89 -3.50 -1.68
CA SER A 60 -0.14 -2.70 -2.35
C SER A 60 -1.51 -2.92 -1.69
N THR A 61 -2.60 -2.95 -2.46
CA THR A 61 -3.96 -3.30 -1.99
C THR A 61 -4.79 -3.87 -3.13
N THR A 62 -5.76 -4.74 -2.83
CA THR A 62 -6.75 -5.23 -3.82
C THR A 62 -7.61 -4.10 -4.40
N TYR A 63 -7.71 -2.97 -3.70
CA TYR A 63 -8.51 -1.81 -4.09
C TYR A 63 -7.80 -0.82 -5.03
N CYS A 64 -6.66 -1.19 -5.64
CA CYS A 64 -6.00 -0.35 -6.63
C CYS A 64 -6.74 -0.27 -7.98
N ASN A 65 -7.75 -1.09 -8.22
CA ASN A 65 -8.47 -1.17 -9.50
C ASN A 65 -9.99 -1.17 -9.28
N THR A 66 -10.50 -0.24 -8.46
CA THR A 66 -11.92 -0.16 -8.05
C THR A 66 -12.89 0.15 -9.19
N ASP A 67 -12.38 0.53 -10.36
CA ASP A 67 -13.15 0.78 -11.57
C ASP A 67 -13.60 -0.51 -12.28
N LYS A 68 -13.09 -1.67 -11.85
CA LYS A 68 -13.34 -2.97 -12.46
C LYS A 68 -14.14 -3.87 -11.52
N LYS A 69 -15.04 -4.67 -12.10
CA LYS A 69 -15.84 -5.66 -11.37
C LYS A 69 -15.07 -6.94 -11.04
N VAL A 70 -14.17 -7.33 -11.94
CA VAL A 70 -13.33 -8.53 -11.80
C VAL A 70 -11.89 -8.07 -11.97
N ILE A 71 -11.06 -8.38 -10.98
CA ILE A 71 -9.66 -7.98 -10.91
C ILE A 71 -8.83 -9.26 -10.95
N GLU A 72 -7.95 -9.35 -11.93
CA GLU A 72 -6.98 -10.45 -12.10
C GLU A 72 -5.62 -10.06 -11.52
N GLU A 73 -4.75 -11.04 -11.30
CA GLU A 73 -3.36 -10.84 -10.85
C GLU A 73 -2.46 -10.35 -11.99
N GLN A 74 -2.80 -9.19 -12.55
CA GLN A 74 -2.02 -8.49 -13.56
C GLN A 74 -1.86 -7.02 -13.22
N LEU A 75 -0.94 -6.37 -13.93
CA LEU A 75 -0.81 -4.92 -13.92
C LEU A 75 -1.70 -4.35 -15.02
N TYR A 76 -2.70 -3.57 -14.63
CA TYR A 76 -3.58 -2.88 -15.57
C TYR A 76 -2.89 -1.64 -16.14
N PRO A 77 -3.36 -1.09 -17.29
CA PRO A 77 -2.84 0.16 -17.81
C PRO A 77 -2.91 1.29 -16.76
N PRO A 78 -1.86 2.11 -16.64
CA PRO A 78 -1.84 3.19 -15.66
C PRO A 78 -2.89 4.25 -16.00
N HIS A 79 -3.56 4.78 -14.98
CA HIS A 79 -4.46 5.93 -15.14
C HIS A 79 -3.71 7.23 -15.45
N ALA A 80 -2.50 7.37 -14.90
CA ALA A 80 -1.63 8.53 -15.10
C ALA A 80 -0.14 8.12 -15.02
N ASP A 81 0.75 8.90 -15.62
CA ASP A 81 2.19 8.72 -15.45
C ASP A 81 2.62 9.15 -14.05
N TRP A 82 3.12 8.21 -13.25
CA TRP A 82 3.57 8.46 -11.90
C TRP A 82 4.68 9.53 -11.82
N ARG A 83 5.50 9.69 -12.87
CA ARG A 83 6.58 10.69 -12.93
C ARG A 83 6.01 12.10 -12.95
N GLU A 84 5.02 12.32 -13.80
CA GLU A 84 4.32 13.60 -13.92
C GLU A 84 3.53 13.89 -12.64
N VAL A 85 2.81 12.90 -12.11
CA VAL A 85 2.04 13.06 -10.86
C VAL A 85 2.92 13.52 -9.70
N ILE A 86 4.10 12.90 -9.54
CA ILE A 86 5.08 13.31 -8.53
C ILE A 86 5.58 14.73 -8.79
N ALA A 87 5.95 15.05 -10.04
CA ALA A 87 6.47 16.37 -10.38
C ALA A 87 5.46 17.48 -10.06
N VAL A 88 4.19 17.25 -10.39
CA VAL A 88 3.09 18.18 -10.09
C VAL A 88 2.89 18.30 -8.58
N ALA A 89 2.96 17.21 -7.82
CA ALA A 89 2.83 17.22 -6.36
C ALA A 89 3.98 17.97 -5.66
N GLU A 90 5.20 17.88 -6.19
CA GLU A 90 6.37 18.60 -5.66
C GLU A 90 6.32 20.11 -5.95
N GLN A 91 5.73 20.52 -7.08
CA GLN A 91 5.79 21.91 -7.56
C GLN A 91 4.57 22.75 -7.19
N LEU A 92 3.36 22.19 -7.24
CA LEU A 92 2.15 22.95 -6.98
C LEU A 92 1.91 23.15 -5.50
N ASP A 93 1.33 24.30 -5.15
CA ASP A 93 0.80 24.54 -3.82
C ASP A 93 -0.44 23.68 -3.54
N GLN A 94 -0.72 23.47 -2.26
CA GLN A 94 -1.81 22.60 -1.79
C GLN A 94 -3.17 23.03 -2.36
N HIS A 95 -3.46 24.33 -2.37
CA HIS A 95 -4.76 24.86 -2.78
C HIS A 95 -5.03 24.58 -4.26
N THR A 96 -4.05 24.84 -5.12
CA THR A 96 -4.16 24.53 -6.55
C THR A 96 -4.34 23.03 -6.78
N TYR A 97 -3.63 22.20 -6.00
CA TYR A 97 -3.72 20.74 -6.09
C TYR A 97 -5.11 20.20 -5.73
N ASP A 98 -5.75 20.79 -4.71
CA ASP A 98 -7.07 20.39 -4.26
C ASP A 98 -8.18 20.71 -5.28
N ILE A 99 -8.04 21.81 -6.04
CA ILE A 99 -9.05 22.23 -7.03
C ILE A 99 -9.30 21.14 -8.08
N PHE A 100 -8.25 20.45 -8.54
CA PHE A 100 -8.39 19.43 -9.58
C PHE A 100 -8.44 17.99 -9.05
N THR A 101 -8.15 17.77 -7.76
CA THR A 101 -8.01 16.44 -7.15
C THR A 101 -9.19 15.53 -7.50
N THR A 102 -10.43 15.98 -7.27
CA THR A 102 -11.63 15.18 -7.52
C THR A 102 -11.74 14.69 -8.96
N LYS A 103 -11.39 15.54 -9.94
CA LYS A 103 -11.46 15.18 -11.35
C LYS A 103 -10.29 14.32 -11.79
N TYR A 104 -9.13 14.51 -11.17
CA TYR A 104 -7.91 13.83 -11.56
C TYR A 104 -7.87 12.37 -11.10
N ILE A 105 -8.40 12.11 -9.89
CA ILE A 105 -8.46 10.75 -9.36
C ILE A 105 -9.67 9.96 -9.86
N ASP A 106 -10.65 10.55 -10.54
CA ASP A 106 -11.77 9.78 -11.11
C ASP A 106 -11.23 8.70 -12.07
N PRO A 107 -11.61 7.41 -11.96
CA PRO A 107 -12.75 6.86 -11.20
C PRO A 107 -12.42 6.26 -9.82
N PHE A 108 -11.25 6.53 -9.25
CA PHE A 108 -10.83 6.00 -7.96
C PHE A 108 -11.68 6.57 -6.81
N LEU A 109 -11.98 5.73 -5.83
CA LEU A 109 -12.87 6.10 -4.72
C LEU A 109 -12.21 7.08 -3.72
N ASN A 110 -10.88 7.10 -3.65
CA ASN A 110 -10.14 7.97 -2.75
C ASN A 110 -8.66 8.13 -3.18
N THR A 111 -7.98 9.08 -2.55
CA THR A 111 -6.57 9.42 -2.83
C THR A 111 -5.60 8.27 -2.50
N TYR A 112 -5.92 7.45 -1.50
CA TYR A 112 -5.15 6.26 -1.14
C TYR A 112 -5.11 5.24 -2.29
N THR A 113 -6.26 4.79 -2.78
CA THR A 113 -6.35 3.79 -3.87
C THR A 113 -5.63 4.27 -5.14
N PHE A 114 -5.81 5.55 -5.49
CA PHE A 114 -5.10 6.18 -6.60
C PHE A 114 -3.57 6.16 -6.42
N SER A 115 -3.08 6.64 -5.26
CA SER A 115 -1.63 6.70 -4.99
C SER A 115 -0.97 5.32 -4.92
N LYS A 116 -1.69 4.29 -4.44
CA LYS A 116 -1.24 2.89 -4.43
C LYS A 116 -1.19 2.30 -5.83
N ALA A 117 -2.19 2.58 -6.67
CA ALA A 117 -2.16 2.16 -8.08
C ALA A 117 -0.94 2.74 -8.81
N LEU A 118 -0.64 4.04 -8.61
CA LEU A 118 0.58 4.64 -9.15
C LEU A 118 1.86 4.00 -8.61
N ALA A 119 1.90 3.65 -7.33
CA ALA A 119 3.06 2.99 -6.71
C ALA A 119 3.35 1.62 -7.34
N GLU A 120 2.33 0.85 -7.75
CA GLU A 120 2.55 -0.40 -8.49
C GLU A 120 3.31 -0.18 -9.80
N HIS A 121 2.99 0.90 -10.52
CA HIS A 121 3.69 1.28 -11.75
C HIS A 121 5.13 1.74 -11.49
N VAL A 122 5.39 2.43 -10.38
CA VAL A 122 6.76 2.75 -9.96
C VAL A 122 7.59 1.47 -9.83
N VAL A 123 7.06 0.48 -9.10
CA VAL A 123 7.75 -0.80 -8.87
C VAL A 123 7.93 -1.56 -10.19
N ASN A 124 6.88 -1.67 -10.99
CA ASN A 124 6.98 -2.34 -12.29
C ASN A 124 8.03 -1.69 -13.20
N ASP A 125 7.98 -0.37 -13.38
CA ASP A 125 8.85 0.32 -14.32
C ASP A 125 10.32 0.26 -13.92
N LEU A 126 10.61 0.39 -12.62
CA LEU A 126 11.99 0.45 -12.12
C LEU A 126 12.58 -0.93 -11.83
N CYS A 127 11.79 -1.89 -11.35
CA CYS A 127 12.31 -3.21 -10.96
C CYS A 127 12.33 -4.23 -12.10
N LYS A 128 11.50 -4.07 -13.14
CA LYS A 128 11.34 -5.09 -14.18
C LYS A 128 12.68 -5.36 -14.88
N GLY A 129 13.13 -6.62 -14.79
CA GLY A 129 14.40 -7.07 -15.34
C GLY A 129 15.64 -6.64 -14.56
N GLN A 130 15.48 -5.92 -13.44
CA GLN A 130 16.58 -5.41 -12.61
C GLN A 130 16.66 -6.15 -11.28
N VAL A 131 15.54 -6.29 -10.58
CA VAL A 131 15.47 -6.93 -9.26
C VAL A 131 14.24 -7.84 -9.14
N PRO A 132 14.29 -8.88 -8.30
CA PRO A 132 13.15 -9.76 -8.05
C PRO A 132 12.07 -9.07 -7.20
N ALA A 133 11.19 -8.31 -7.87
CA ALA A 133 10.09 -7.60 -7.21
C ALA A 133 8.78 -8.41 -7.20
N VAL A 134 8.03 -8.25 -6.12
CA VAL A 134 6.68 -8.79 -5.91
C VAL A 134 5.75 -7.65 -5.49
N ILE A 135 4.60 -7.55 -6.16
CA ILE A 135 3.51 -6.65 -5.75
C ILE A 135 2.48 -7.51 -5.04
N PHE A 136 2.36 -7.34 -3.72
CA PHE A 136 1.42 -8.09 -2.89
C PHE A 136 0.21 -7.23 -2.55
N ARG A 137 -1.00 -7.67 -2.91
CA ARG A 137 -2.24 -6.91 -2.76
C ARG A 137 -3.12 -7.54 -1.66
N PRO A 138 -2.99 -7.14 -0.38
CA PRO A 138 -3.91 -7.57 0.66
C PRO A 138 -5.28 -6.90 0.51
N SER A 139 -6.31 -7.57 1.04
CA SER A 139 -7.62 -6.99 1.29
C SER A 139 -7.65 -6.17 2.60
N VAL A 140 -8.83 -5.83 3.11
CA VAL A 140 -8.94 -5.05 4.35
C VAL A 140 -8.42 -5.88 5.54
N VAL A 141 -7.30 -5.44 6.08
CA VAL A 141 -6.62 -6.13 7.18
C VAL A 141 -7.39 -5.91 8.49
N VAL A 142 -7.69 -7.01 9.18
CA VAL A 142 -8.36 -7.01 10.49
C VAL A 142 -7.45 -7.63 11.56
N PRO A 143 -7.80 -7.51 12.86
CA PRO A 143 -6.98 -8.06 13.93
C PRO A 143 -6.64 -9.54 13.76
N ALA A 144 -5.54 -9.95 14.39
CA ALA A 144 -5.05 -11.33 14.31
C ALA A 144 -6.12 -12.32 14.77
N TYR A 145 -6.28 -13.41 14.02
CA TYR A 145 -7.34 -14.39 14.30
C TYR A 145 -6.80 -15.63 15.02
N PHE A 146 -5.61 -16.11 14.64
CA PHE A 146 -5.08 -17.38 15.09
C PHE A 146 -4.37 -17.26 16.44
N ASN A 147 -3.20 -16.63 16.48
CA ASN A 147 -2.39 -16.55 17.69
C ASN A 147 -1.15 -15.65 17.61
N ASP A 148 -0.75 -15.13 16.45
CA ASP A 148 0.45 -14.31 16.32
C ASP A 148 0.11 -12.80 16.23
N PRO A 149 0.58 -11.93 17.13
CA PRO A 149 1.24 -12.23 18.41
C PRO A 149 0.25 -12.63 19.53
N ALA A 150 -1.04 -12.36 19.35
CA ALA A 150 -2.14 -12.82 20.21
C ALA A 150 -3.47 -12.71 19.45
N ILE A 151 -4.49 -13.49 19.83
CA ILE A 151 -5.84 -13.38 19.26
C ILE A 151 -6.39 -11.97 19.50
N GLY A 152 -6.92 -11.35 18.46
CA GLY A 152 -7.49 -9.99 18.49
C GLY A 152 -6.45 -8.88 18.49
N TRP A 153 -5.16 -9.18 18.30
CA TRP A 153 -4.11 -8.17 18.29
C TRP A 153 -4.18 -7.26 17.06
N THR A 154 -3.89 -5.99 17.27
CA THR A 154 -3.82 -4.92 16.27
C THR A 154 -3.03 -3.73 16.83
N ASP A 155 -2.47 -2.91 15.95
CA ASP A 155 -1.60 -1.78 16.29
C ASP A 155 -2.26 -0.40 16.10
N ASN A 156 -3.48 -0.34 15.54
CA ASN A 156 -4.19 0.90 15.24
C ASN A 156 -5.71 0.77 15.46
N PHE A 157 -6.51 1.78 15.08
CA PHE A 157 -7.98 1.75 15.12
C PHE A 157 -8.61 2.09 13.77
N ASN A 158 -7.85 1.96 12.69
CA ASN A 158 -8.27 2.41 11.36
C ASN A 158 -9.38 1.52 10.80
N GLY A 159 -10.31 2.14 10.07
CA GLY A 159 -11.32 1.43 9.28
C GLY A 159 -12.23 0.52 10.11
N PRO A 160 -12.43 -0.76 9.71
CA PRO A 160 -13.38 -1.67 10.36
C PRO A 160 -13.11 -1.90 11.84
N LEU A 161 -11.85 -1.76 12.27
CA LEU A 161 -11.50 -2.02 13.67
C LEU A 161 -12.16 -1.02 14.62
N GLY A 162 -12.23 0.26 14.26
CA GLY A 162 -12.97 1.25 15.05
C GLY A 162 -14.44 0.86 15.23
N LEU A 163 -15.07 0.34 14.16
CA LEU A 163 -16.44 -0.16 14.20
C LEU A 163 -16.57 -1.41 15.07
N LEU A 164 -15.67 -2.39 14.92
CA LEU A 164 -15.64 -3.62 15.71
C LEU A 164 -15.47 -3.33 17.21
N CYS A 165 -14.55 -2.44 17.57
CA CYS A 165 -14.35 -2.04 18.96
C CYS A 165 -15.55 -1.28 19.54
N ALA A 166 -16.15 -0.37 18.77
CA ALA A 166 -17.34 0.36 19.21
C ALA A 166 -18.55 -0.58 19.36
N GLY A 167 -18.72 -1.55 18.47
CA GLY A 167 -19.75 -2.57 18.53
C GLY A 167 -19.55 -3.52 19.71
N GLY A 168 -18.33 -4.04 19.89
CA GLY A 168 -17.98 -4.92 21.00
C GLY A 168 -18.12 -4.27 22.39
N LYS A 169 -17.96 -2.94 22.48
CA LYS A 169 -18.24 -2.15 23.69
C LYS A 169 -19.71 -1.79 23.87
N GLY A 170 -20.57 -2.09 22.90
CA GLY A 170 -21.99 -1.73 22.91
C GLY A 170 -22.29 -0.24 22.63
N LEU A 171 -21.28 0.54 22.24
CA LEU A 171 -21.45 1.96 21.86
C LEU A 171 -22.10 2.10 20.48
N LEU A 172 -21.68 1.26 19.54
CA LEU A 172 -22.24 1.19 18.21
C LEU A 172 -23.27 0.06 18.16
N ARG A 173 -24.55 0.42 18.08
CA ARG A 173 -25.65 -0.57 18.06
C ARG A 173 -26.26 -0.81 16.68
N VAL A 174 -26.03 0.12 15.74
CA VAL A 174 -26.56 0.06 14.38
C VAL A 174 -25.50 0.59 13.43
N CYS A 175 -25.26 -0.13 12.34
CA CYS A 175 -24.41 0.30 11.23
C CYS A 175 -25.29 0.50 9.99
N TYR A 176 -25.04 1.56 9.23
CA TYR A 176 -25.67 1.76 7.93
C TYR A 176 -24.90 0.96 6.88
N GLY A 177 -25.60 0.12 6.13
CA GLY A 177 -25.01 -0.71 5.08
C GLY A 177 -26.03 -1.63 4.45
N ASP A 178 -25.67 -2.19 3.31
CA ASP A 178 -26.44 -3.25 2.66
C ASP A 178 -26.20 -4.57 3.42
N PRO A 179 -27.24 -5.21 4.00
CA PRO A 179 -27.09 -6.47 4.72
C PRO A 179 -26.63 -7.62 3.83
N GLU A 180 -26.81 -7.50 2.51
CA GLU A 180 -26.36 -8.51 1.53
C GLU A 180 -24.91 -8.27 1.06
N SER A 181 -24.27 -7.19 1.52
CA SER A 181 -22.88 -6.90 1.16
C SER A 181 -21.90 -7.87 1.83
N SER A 182 -21.05 -8.51 1.02
CA SER A 182 -19.93 -9.29 1.53
C SER A 182 -18.79 -8.36 1.91
N GLN A 183 -18.33 -8.47 3.15
CA GLN A 183 -17.14 -7.77 3.63
C GLN A 183 -15.91 -8.65 3.40
N ASP A 184 -14.93 -8.16 2.64
CA ASP A 184 -13.69 -8.87 2.39
C ASP A 184 -12.64 -8.46 3.43
N TYR A 185 -12.43 -9.34 4.41
CA TYR A 185 -11.52 -9.13 5.53
C TYR A 185 -10.46 -10.22 5.56
N ILE A 186 -9.22 -9.82 5.84
CA ILE A 186 -8.09 -10.75 6.01
C ILE A 186 -7.37 -10.49 7.35
N PRO A 187 -7.21 -11.51 8.21
CA PRO A 187 -6.47 -11.34 9.46
C PRO A 187 -5.00 -10.95 9.23
N VAL A 188 -4.47 -10.04 10.05
CA VAL A 188 -3.08 -9.56 9.91
C VAL A 188 -2.04 -10.67 10.01
N ASP A 189 -2.25 -11.66 10.87
CA ASP A 189 -1.36 -12.81 11.04
C ASP A 189 -1.31 -13.71 9.81
N VAL A 190 -2.42 -13.81 9.07
CA VAL A 190 -2.44 -14.48 7.76
C VAL A 190 -1.64 -13.69 6.73
N VAL A 191 -1.84 -12.37 6.66
CA VAL A 191 -1.09 -11.50 5.73
C VAL A 191 0.41 -11.59 5.95
N ILE A 192 0.87 -11.51 7.20
CA ILE A 192 2.30 -11.61 7.53
C ILE A 192 2.88 -12.97 7.13
N ARG A 193 2.15 -14.07 7.39
CA ARG A 193 2.58 -15.41 6.96
C ARG A 193 2.69 -15.50 5.44
N MET A 194 1.74 -14.94 4.69
CA MET A 194 1.80 -14.90 3.22
C MET A 194 3.01 -14.11 2.72
N LEU A 195 3.30 -12.94 3.32
CA LEU A 195 4.46 -12.12 2.97
C LEU A 195 5.78 -12.85 3.19
N ILE A 196 5.93 -13.55 4.33
CA ILE A 196 7.12 -14.35 4.64
C ILE A 196 7.26 -15.52 3.67
N VAL A 197 6.17 -16.21 3.33
CA VAL A 197 6.19 -17.33 2.37
C VAL A 197 6.53 -16.84 0.97
N ALA A 198 5.98 -15.69 0.54
CA ALA A 198 6.18 -15.14 -0.80
C ALA A 198 7.63 -14.67 -1.07
N THR A 199 8.37 -14.31 -0.03
CA THR A 199 9.80 -13.94 -0.15
C THR A 199 10.74 -15.09 0.19
N LYS A 200 10.23 -16.23 0.65
CA LYS A 200 11.02 -17.42 0.91
C LYS A 200 11.58 -17.95 -0.42
N ARG A 201 12.88 -17.79 -0.61
CA ARG A 201 13.64 -18.49 -1.64
C ARG A 201 14.52 -19.53 -0.96
N GLU A 202 14.65 -20.71 -1.57
CA GLU A 202 15.67 -21.66 -1.15
C GLU A 202 17.04 -20.98 -1.37
N LEU A 203 17.69 -20.62 -0.27
CA LEU A 203 19.07 -20.12 -0.25
C LEU A 203 20.04 -21.31 -0.22
#